data_AF-A0A1W1XZE1-F1
#
_entry.id   AF-A0A1W1XZE1-F1
#
_cell.length_a   1.000
_cell.length_b   1.000
_cell.length_c   1.000
_cell.angle_alpha   90.00
_cell.angle_beta   90.00
_cell.angle_gamma   90.00
#
_symmetry.space_group_name_H-M   'P 1'
#
loop_
_entity.id
_entity.type
_entity.pdbx_description
1 polymer ?
#
loop_
_entity_poly.entity_id
_entity_poly.type
_entity_poly.pdbx_seq_one_letter_code
_entity_poly.pdbx_strand_id
1 'polypeptide(L)'
;MILKRKKQASVAVVVSCLCGIAYAFTGGYLELNDLTLGSGPGSVTGQTSLLTDDDLSTSLTLPPYGMAYYRFNQGVQIDSFQIKATANVYVKYYDANNNAMADSSSTGGDITGASKINLVYSRSGVYTVALYNNSSQPLTVYEFDVFGPNSPNPRVNCDWGGYLARKNMSIGYTNYSVLDSTPLLTDGDKKQPYQFAPYMMGYYTFVSPVTINAFQVKSSADIYVKYYDAAGNAMADSSSIGGDISGTSRQVLGRARNGVSTVAVYNNSSSPNSIYEFEVFGPSPVGGVQTCTQVTPVPTATPVPTATPIPTATPAPTATPTPLPTVTPTPTEIPMATPTPVPTVTPTRK
;
A
#
# COMPACT_ATOMS: atom_id res chain seq x y z
N MET A 1 56.97 37.11 -0.90
CA MET A 1 55.67 37.55 -0.35
C MET A 1 54.73 36.35 -0.37
N ILE A 2 54.65 35.59 0.72
CA ILE A 2 53.82 34.37 0.80
C ILE A 2 52.50 34.75 1.45
N LEU A 3 51.41 34.74 0.67
CA LEU A 3 50.08 35.07 1.14
C LEU A 3 49.49 33.85 1.88
N LYS A 4 49.54 33.85 3.21
CA LYS A 4 48.77 32.93 4.05
C LYS A 4 47.28 33.29 3.94
N ARG A 5 46.49 32.48 3.21
CA ARG A 5 45.02 32.57 3.28
C ARG A 5 44.58 32.08 4.66
N LYS A 6 44.00 32.99 5.46
CA LYS A 6 43.31 32.66 6.71
C LYS A 6 42.17 31.68 6.39
N LYS A 7 42.18 30.52 7.05
CA LYS A 7 41.06 29.59 7.09
C LYS A 7 39.89 30.32 7.77
N GLN A 8 38.88 30.69 7.00
CA GLN A 8 37.64 31.22 7.53
C GLN A 8 36.93 30.03 8.20
N ALA A 9 36.80 30.07 9.52
CA ALA A 9 36.00 29.09 10.25
C ALA A 9 34.53 29.36 9.90
N SER A 10 33.94 28.48 9.08
CA SER A 10 32.51 28.49 8.84
C SER A 10 31.81 28.11 10.14
N VAL A 11 31.11 29.06 10.72
CA VAL A 11 30.12 28.83 11.77
C VAL A 11 29.06 27.90 11.19
N ALA A 12 28.98 26.67 11.68
CA ALA A 12 27.89 25.77 11.36
C ALA A 12 26.62 26.35 12.00
N VAL A 13 25.83 27.08 11.21
CA VAL A 13 24.45 27.38 11.59
C VAL A 13 23.72 26.05 11.45
N VAL A 14 23.51 25.36 12.57
CA VAL A 14 22.66 24.19 12.64
C VAL A 14 21.22 24.68 12.50
N VAL A 15 20.75 24.75 11.26
CA VAL A 15 19.33 24.94 10.96
C VAL A 15 18.71 23.56 10.88
N SER A 16 17.96 23.22 11.91
CA SER A 16 17.16 22.02 11.99
C SER A 16 16.12 22.04 10.87
N CYS A 17 16.23 21.12 9.90
CA CYS A 17 15.11 20.83 9.03
C CYS A 17 14.13 19.98 9.84
N LEU A 18 12.90 20.49 10.03
CA LEU A 18 11.77 19.61 10.28
C LEU A 18 11.61 18.78 9.02
N CYS A 19 12.05 17.52 9.08
CA CYS A 19 11.67 16.52 8.09
C CYS A 19 10.16 16.65 7.90
N GLY A 20 9.74 16.99 6.68
CA GLY A 20 8.32 17.01 6.34
C GLY A 20 7.74 15.69 6.80
N ILE A 21 6.71 15.80 7.66
CA ILE A 21 5.70 14.79 7.98
C ILE A 21 5.96 13.46 7.28
N ALA A 22 6.30 12.40 8.03
CA ALA A 22 6.14 11.05 7.54
C ALA A 22 4.76 10.98 6.87
N TYR A 23 4.73 10.81 5.55
CA TYR A 23 3.45 10.66 4.85
C TYR A 23 2.77 9.47 5.52
N ALA A 24 1.57 9.70 6.03
CA ALA A 24 1.05 8.85 7.08
C ALA A 24 0.76 7.41 6.59
N PHE A 25 0.69 7.22 5.27
CA PHE A 25 0.50 5.93 4.59
C PHE A 25 1.80 5.20 4.27
N THR A 26 2.96 5.81 4.55
CA THR A 26 4.23 5.21 4.18
C THR A 26 4.72 4.11 5.12
N GLY A 27 5.41 3.11 4.58
CA GLY A 27 5.94 1.95 5.28
C GLY A 27 4.90 0.87 5.58
N GLY A 28 3.82 0.80 4.81
CA GLY A 28 2.86 -0.28 4.92
C GLY A 28 3.07 -1.36 3.87
N TYR A 29 2.33 -2.46 4.02
CA TYR A 29 2.48 -3.62 3.15
C TYR A 29 1.88 -3.41 1.75
N LEU A 30 1.02 -2.40 1.57
CA LEU A 30 0.33 -2.15 0.31
C LEU A 30 1.01 -1.12 -0.56
N GLU A 31 1.97 -0.36 -0.04
CA GLU A 31 2.74 0.62 -0.82
C GLU A 31 3.05 0.14 -2.25
N LEU A 32 2.58 0.91 -3.23
CA LEU A 32 2.79 0.76 -4.68
C LEU A 32 2.31 -0.56 -5.29
N ASN A 33 1.51 -1.34 -4.55
CA ASN A 33 0.90 -2.55 -5.09
C ASN A 33 -0.45 -2.24 -5.73
N ASP A 34 -0.71 -2.86 -6.88
CA ASP A 34 -2.03 -2.80 -7.50
C ASP A 34 -3.06 -3.59 -6.68
N LEU A 35 -4.12 -2.91 -6.28
CA LEU A 35 -5.31 -3.54 -5.70
C LEU A 35 -6.20 -4.05 -6.83
N THR A 36 -6.72 -5.26 -6.65
CA THR A 36 -7.73 -5.86 -7.51
C THR A 36 -9.11 -5.33 -7.15
N LEU A 37 -9.89 -4.93 -8.15
CA LEU A 37 -11.27 -4.49 -7.99
C LEU A 37 -12.23 -5.64 -8.27
N GLY A 38 -13.32 -5.73 -7.51
CA GLY A 38 -14.35 -6.74 -7.72
C GLY A 38 -15.41 -6.77 -6.61
N SER A 39 -16.10 -7.90 -6.48
CA SER A 39 -17.09 -8.14 -5.42
C SER A 39 -16.57 -9.02 -4.27
N GLY A 40 -15.33 -9.50 -4.36
CA GLY A 40 -14.70 -10.37 -3.36
C GLY A 40 -13.41 -11.02 -3.88
N PRO A 41 -12.63 -11.70 -3.00
CA PRO A 41 -11.44 -12.43 -3.42
C PRO A 41 -11.78 -13.47 -4.49
N GLY A 42 -11.14 -13.37 -5.66
CA GLY A 42 -11.42 -14.22 -6.83
C GLY A 42 -12.42 -13.63 -7.84
N SER A 43 -13.06 -12.50 -7.52
CA SER A 43 -13.81 -11.69 -8.47
C SER A 43 -12.92 -10.56 -8.97
N VAL A 44 -12.74 -10.46 -10.30
CA VAL A 44 -11.87 -9.47 -10.93
C VAL A 44 -12.66 -8.68 -11.95
N THR A 45 -12.81 -7.39 -11.70
CA THR A 45 -13.41 -6.42 -12.64
C THR A 45 -12.40 -5.37 -13.11
N GLY A 46 -11.22 -5.29 -12.48
CA GLY A 46 -10.16 -4.35 -12.83
C GLY A 46 -9.04 -4.33 -11.78
N GLN A 47 -8.09 -3.43 -11.94
CA GLN A 47 -6.99 -3.18 -11.01
C GLN A 47 -6.74 -1.67 -10.85
N THR A 48 -6.13 -1.27 -9.74
CA THR A 48 -5.76 0.13 -9.49
C THR A 48 -4.63 0.26 -8.48
N SER A 49 -3.73 1.22 -8.71
CA SER A 49 -2.73 1.67 -7.72
C SER A 49 -3.15 2.96 -7.00
N LEU A 50 -4.29 3.57 -7.34
CA LEU A 50 -4.69 4.91 -6.84
C LEU A 50 -5.00 4.94 -5.35
N LEU A 51 -4.98 3.78 -4.68
CA LEU A 51 -5.26 3.65 -3.25
C LEU A 51 -4.00 3.32 -2.45
N THR A 52 -2.85 3.22 -3.11
CA THR A 52 -1.57 2.76 -2.56
C THR A 52 -0.39 3.54 -3.12
N ASP A 53 -0.65 4.68 -3.77
CA ASP A 53 0.35 5.49 -4.48
C ASP A 53 0.90 6.65 -3.62
N ASP A 54 0.56 6.70 -2.34
CA ASP A 54 0.89 7.78 -1.40
C ASP A 54 0.40 9.17 -1.85
N ASP A 55 -0.47 9.25 -2.86
CA ASP A 55 -0.97 10.49 -3.41
C ASP A 55 -2.37 10.78 -2.89
N LEU A 56 -2.43 11.55 -1.81
CA LEU A 56 -3.69 11.95 -1.21
C LEU A 56 -4.59 12.83 -2.11
N SER A 57 -4.16 13.19 -3.32
CA SER A 57 -4.95 13.90 -4.33
C SER A 57 -5.60 13.00 -5.40
N THR A 58 -5.11 11.78 -5.58
CA THR A 58 -5.76 10.76 -6.42
C THR A 58 -6.82 10.02 -5.60
N SER A 59 -7.79 9.41 -6.28
CA SER A 59 -8.84 8.65 -5.60
C SER A 59 -9.53 7.65 -6.51
N LEU A 60 -10.15 6.65 -5.88
CA LEU A 60 -11.06 5.71 -6.50
C LEU A 60 -12.45 5.82 -5.87
N THR A 61 -13.48 5.83 -6.71
CA THR A 61 -14.85 5.63 -6.25
C THR A 61 -15.16 4.14 -6.19
N LEU A 62 -15.29 3.60 -4.97
CA LEU A 62 -15.78 2.25 -4.75
C LEU A 62 -17.30 2.21 -4.96
N PRO A 63 -17.80 1.36 -5.89
CA PRO A 63 -19.24 1.24 -6.11
C PRO A 63 -19.95 0.64 -4.90
N PRO A 64 -21.28 0.76 -4.79
CA PRO A 64 -22.06 0.07 -3.77
C PRO A 64 -21.74 -1.43 -3.74
N TYR A 65 -21.44 -1.97 -2.55
CA TYR A 65 -21.06 -3.38 -2.37
C TYR A 65 -19.78 -3.82 -3.11
N GLY A 66 -18.99 -2.86 -3.60
CA GLY A 66 -17.71 -3.09 -4.27
C GLY A 66 -16.55 -3.29 -3.30
N MET A 67 -15.49 -3.93 -3.81
CA MET A 67 -14.25 -4.19 -3.09
C MET A 67 -13.02 -3.79 -3.89
N ALA A 68 -11.99 -3.32 -3.18
CA ALA A 68 -10.61 -3.26 -3.65
C ALA A 68 -9.75 -4.10 -2.70
N TYR A 69 -8.99 -5.07 -3.22
CA TYR A 69 -8.27 -6.04 -2.39
C TYR A 69 -6.88 -6.37 -2.92
N TYR A 70 -5.98 -6.68 -2.01
CA TYR A 70 -4.63 -7.14 -2.31
C TYR A 70 -4.37 -8.50 -1.68
N ARG A 71 -3.77 -9.42 -2.44
CA ARG A 71 -3.42 -10.77 -1.98
C ARG A 71 -1.91 -10.90 -1.83
N PHE A 72 -1.47 -11.18 -0.60
CA PHE A 72 -0.09 -11.47 -0.27
C PHE A 72 0.33 -12.86 -0.77
N ASN A 73 1.61 -13.02 -1.10
CA ASN A 73 2.21 -14.30 -1.48
C ASN A 73 2.35 -15.29 -0.31
N GLN A 74 2.36 -14.77 0.92
CA GLN A 74 2.42 -15.53 2.17
C GLN A 74 1.56 -14.85 3.24
N GLY A 75 1.16 -15.59 4.27
CA GLY A 75 0.38 -15.04 5.37
C GLY A 75 1.18 -13.99 6.14
N VAL A 76 0.64 -12.78 6.27
CA VAL A 76 1.26 -11.67 7.02
C VAL A 76 0.54 -11.42 8.34
N GLN A 77 1.24 -10.76 9.27
CA GLN A 77 0.64 -10.19 10.47
C GLN A 77 0.32 -8.71 10.25
N ILE A 78 -0.91 -8.31 10.57
CA ILE A 78 -1.40 -6.93 10.52
C ILE A 78 -1.76 -6.48 11.93
N ASP A 79 -1.23 -5.34 12.35
CA ASP A 79 -1.44 -4.73 13.67
C ASP A 79 -2.25 -3.42 13.58
N SER A 80 -2.17 -2.72 12.45
CA SER A 80 -2.86 -1.44 12.24
C SER A 80 -3.10 -1.17 10.76
N PHE A 81 -3.95 -0.19 10.48
CA PHE A 81 -4.22 0.28 9.12
C PHE A 81 -4.48 1.78 9.11
N GLN A 82 -4.41 2.38 7.93
CA GLN A 82 -4.64 3.80 7.72
C GLN A 82 -5.44 3.99 6.43
N ILE A 83 -6.48 4.82 6.48
CA ILE A 83 -7.40 5.05 5.35
C ILE A 83 -7.74 6.53 5.25
N LYS A 84 -7.60 7.10 4.06
CA LYS A 84 -8.19 8.38 3.70
C LYS A 84 -9.41 8.15 2.81
N ALA A 85 -10.60 8.50 3.29
CA ALA A 85 -11.86 8.32 2.56
C ALA A 85 -12.90 9.37 2.95
N THR A 86 -13.92 9.56 2.09
CA THR A 86 -15.04 10.48 2.37
C THR A 86 -16.05 9.95 3.37
N ALA A 87 -16.01 8.65 3.66
CA ALA A 87 -16.87 7.96 4.61
C ALA A 87 -16.14 6.74 5.20
N ASN A 88 -16.75 6.13 6.22
CA ASN A 88 -16.22 4.89 6.80
C ASN A 88 -16.27 3.75 5.78
N VAL A 89 -15.11 3.12 5.57
CA VAL A 89 -14.92 1.94 4.73
C VAL A 89 -14.65 0.74 5.63
N TYR A 90 -15.10 -0.45 5.22
CA TYR A 90 -14.82 -1.69 5.94
C TYR A 90 -13.49 -2.28 5.46
N VAL A 91 -12.61 -2.64 6.38
CA VAL A 91 -11.40 -3.42 6.12
C VAL A 91 -11.65 -4.87 6.46
N LYS A 92 -11.67 -5.73 5.44
CA LYS A 92 -11.84 -7.18 5.57
C LYS A 92 -10.51 -7.90 5.42
N TYR A 93 -10.36 -9.00 6.14
CA TYR A 93 -9.18 -9.85 6.15
C TYR A 93 -9.58 -11.28 5.83
N TYR A 94 -8.81 -11.96 4.98
CA TYR A 94 -9.08 -13.31 4.54
C TYR A 94 -7.87 -14.22 4.72
N ASP A 95 -8.14 -15.48 5.01
CA ASP A 95 -7.14 -16.55 5.11
C ASP A 95 -6.66 -17.03 3.72
N ALA A 96 -5.76 -18.02 3.72
CA ALA A 96 -5.21 -18.60 2.50
C ALA A 96 -6.28 -19.15 1.53
N ASN A 97 -7.42 -19.58 2.07
CA ASN A 97 -8.53 -20.20 1.34
C ASN A 97 -9.61 -19.18 0.95
N ASN A 98 -9.36 -17.87 1.09
CA ASN A 98 -10.32 -16.79 0.88
C ASN A 98 -11.52 -16.81 1.84
N ASN A 99 -11.42 -17.47 2.99
CA ASN A 99 -12.44 -17.35 4.03
C ASN A 99 -12.22 -16.06 4.82
N ALA A 100 -13.30 -15.35 5.13
CA ALA A 100 -13.22 -14.18 5.99
C ALA A 100 -12.80 -14.59 7.42
N MET A 101 -11.81 -13.92 7.98
CA MET A 101 -11.33 -14.20 9.34
C MET A 101 -12.32 -13.70 10.40
N ALA A 102 -12.43 -14.36 11.55
CA ALA A 102 -13.51 -14.20 12.54
C ALA A 102 -13.71 -12.78 13.14
N ASP A 103 -12.71 -11.89 13.03
CA ASP A 103 -12.82 -10.45 13.33
C ASP A 103 -12.79 -9.66 12.01
N SER A 104 -13.81 -9.90 11.18
CA SER A 104 -13.81 -9.71 9.73
C SER A 104 -13.93 -8.27 9.25
N SER A 105 -14.05 -7.30 10.16
CA SER A 105 -14.26 -5.91 9.77
C SER A 105 -13.77 -4.94 10.82
N SER A 106 -12.75 -4.17 10.47
CA SER A 106 -12.49 -2.88 11.11
C SER A 106 -13.09 -1.78 10.25
N THR A 107 -13.62 -0.73 10.85
CA THR A 107 -14.09 0.45 10.10
C THR A 107 -13.10 1.57 10.25
N GLY A 108 -12.75 2.21 9.15
CA GLY A 108 -11.94 3.42 9.17
C GLY A 108 -12.26 4.30 7.98
N GLY A 109 -11.98 5.58 8.15
CA GLY A 109 -12.27 6.62 7.17
C GLY A 109 -11.94 7.95 7.81
N ASP A 110 -10.72 8.43 7.56
CA ASP A 110 -10.29 9.74 8.03
C ASP A 110 -10.10 10.63 6.81
N ILE A 111 -10.97 11.61 6.59
CA ILE A 111 -10.83 12.51 5.44
C ILE A 111 -9.51 13.29 5.45
N THR A 112 -8.87 13.41 6.61
CA THR A 112 -7.54 14.04 6.74
C THR A 112 -6.40 13.09 6.41
N GLY A 113 -6.63 11.77 6.49
CA GLY A 113 -5.63 10.74 6.27
C GLY A 113 -4.52 10.70 7.32
N ALA A 114 -4.67 11.38 8.46
CA ALA A 114 -3.62 11.49 9.48
C ALA A 114 -3.67 10.36 10.52
N SER A 115 -4.81 9.67 10.64
CA SER A 115 -5.05 8.72 11.73
C SER A 115 -4.67 7.29 11.36
N LYS A 116 -3.69 6.74 12.08
CA LYS A 116 -3.41 5.30 12.11
C LYS A 116 -4.33 4.60 13.10
N ILE A 117 -5.05 3.59 12.66
CA ILE A 117 -6.01 2.83 13.46
C ILE A 117 -5.37 1.51 13.88
N ASN A 118 -5.10 1.37 15.17
CA ASN A 118 -4.59 0.12 15.75
C ASN A 118 -5.72 -0.90 15.90
N LEU A 119 -5.43 -2.14 15.55
CA LEU A 119 -6.32 -3.26 15.79
C LEU A 119 -6.28 -3.62 17.27
N VAL A 120 -7.45 -3.93 17.84
CA VAL A 120 -7.55 -4.43 19.23
C VAL A 120 -6.75 -5.73 19.40
N TYR A 121 -6.76 -6.56 18.35
CA TYR A 121 -5.95 -7.77 18.24
C TYR A 121 -5.25 -7.80 16.89
N SER A 122 -3.94 -8.07 16.92
CA SER A 122 -3.15 -8.38 15.73
C SER A 122 -3.75 -9.57 14.98
N ARG A 123 -3.78 -9.48 13.65
CA ARG A 123 -4.30 -10.54 12.77
C ARG A 123 -3.13 -11.23 12.10
N SER A 124 -2.87 -12.47 12.47
CA SER A 124 -1.82 -13.30 11.85
C SER A 124 -2.42 -14.25 10.81
N GLY A 125 -1.65 -14.59 9.78
CA GLY A 125 -2.10 -15.48 8.70
C GLY A 125 -3.03 -14.80 7.69
N VAL A 126 -2.96 -13.48 7.56
CA VAL A 126 -3.74 -12.73 6.56
C VAL A 126 -3.11 -12.95 5.19
N TYR A 127 -3.87 -13.50 4.24
CA TYR A 127 -3.46 -13.64 2.84
C TYR A 127 -4.11 -12.60 1.94
N THR A 128 -5.28 -12.10 2.28
CA THR A 128 -5.92 -11.02 1.51
C THR A 128 -6.42 -9.95 2.46
N VAL A 129 -6.13 -8.69 2.14
CA VAL A 129 -6.76 -7.54 2.78
C VAL A 129 -7.64 -6.83 1.76
N ALA A 130 -8.80 -6.33 2.18
CA ALA A 130 -9.73 -5.68 1.28
C ALA A 130 -10.44 -4.49 1.92
N LEU A 131 -10.56 -3.41 1.15
CA LEU A 131 -11.58 -2.40 1.37
C LEU A 131 -12.92 -2.89 0.82
N TYR A 132 -13.99 -2.69 1.58
CA TYR A 132 -15.34 -3.06 1.20
C TYR A 132 -16.30 -1.91 1.48
N ASN A 133 -17.02 -1.51 0.44
CA ASN A 133 -18.13 -0.57 0.56
C ASN A 133 -19.40 -1.33 0.96
N ASN A 134 -19.77 -1.32 2.24
CA ASN A 134 -21.01 -1.95 2.71
C ASN A 134 -22.27 -1.06 2.55
N SER A 135 -22.13 0.09 1.88
CA SER A 135 -23.21 1.04 1.65
C SER A 135 -23.94 0.77 0.34
N SER A 136 -25.19 1.22 0.26
CA SER A 136 -25.94 1.35 -0.99
C SER A 136 -25.51 2.54 -1.84
N GLN A 137 -24.65 3.41 -1.30
CA GLN A 137 -24.09 4.59 -1.97
C GLN A 137 -22.62 4.36 -2.34
N PRO A 138 -22.12 4.94 -3.45
CA PRO A 138 -20.70 4.94 -3.75
C PRO A 138 -19.91 5.73 -2.69
N LEU A 139 -18.66 5.34 -2.47
CA LEU A 139 -17.75 6.05 -1.56
C LEU A 139 -16.42 6.30 -2.24
N THR A 140 -15.73 7.38 -1.86
CA THR A 140 -14.45 7.76 -2.44
C THR A 140 -13.34 7.46 -1.44
N VAL A 141 -12.35 6.68 -1.89
CA VAL A 141 -11.13 6.38 -1.14
C VAL A 141 -9.97 7.06 -1.87
N TYR A 142 -9.13 7.75 -1.11
CA TYR A 142 -7.94 8.42 -1.61
C TYR A 142 -6.69 7.58 -1.37
N GLU A 143 -6.59 6.91 -0.21
CA GLU A 143 -5.39 6.17 0.16
C GLU A 143 -5.70 5.11 1.21
N PHE A 144 -4.99 3.98 1.17
CA PHE A 144 -5.12 2.87 2.10
C PHE A 144 -3.83 2.07 2.25
N ASP A 145 -3.39 1.88 3.49
CA ASP A 145 -2.34 0.92 3.79
C ASP A 145 -2.60 0.14 5.10
N VAL A 146 -1.95 -1.01 5.23
CA VAL A 146 -1.91 -1.86 6.42
C VAL A 146 -0.49 -2.09 6.90
N PHE A 147 -0.33 -2.19 8.21
CA PHE A 147 0.98 -2.23 8.86
C PHE A 147 1.07 -3.38 9.85
N GLY A 148 2.28 -3.89 10.03
CA GLY A 148 2.58 -4.94 11.00
C GLY A 148 4.07 -5.00 11.30
N PRO A 149 4.54 -6.03 12.01
CA PRO A 149 5.91 -6.06 12.52
C PRO A 149 6.96 -6.14 11.39
N ASN A 150 6.56 -6.63 10.22
CA ASN A 150 7.42 -6.78 9.05
C ASN A 150 7.00 -5.85 7.90
N SER A 151 6.14 -4.86 8.14
CA SER A 151 5.82 -3.91 7.08
C SER A 151 7.09 -3.13 6.71
N PRO A 152 7.29 -2.79 5.42
CA PRO A 152 8.41 -1.98 4.98
C PRO A 152 8.59 -0.75 5.88
N ASN A 153 9.83 -0.33 6.16
CA ASN A 153 9.97 0.96 6.87
C ASN A 153 9.46 2.08 5.95
N PRO A 154 8.87 3.16 6.53
CA PRO A 154 8.61 4.38 5.78
C PRO A 154 9.89 4.76 5.03
N ARG A 155 9.81 4.91 3.71
CA ARG A 155 10.98 5.31 2.93
C ARG A 155 11.28 6.78 3.18
N VAL A 156 11.92 7.07 4.32
CA VAL A 156 12.50 8.37 4.67
C VAL A 156 13.82 8.46 3.94
N ASN A 157 13.81 8.98 2.72
CA ASN A 157 15.05 9.35 2.09
C ASN A 157 14.88 10.66 1.32
N CYS A 158 15.54 11.70 1.81
CA CYS A 158 15.41 13.05 1.29
C CYS A 158 16.30 13.33 0.06
N ASP A 159 16.80 12.26 -0.58
CA ASP A 159 17.31 12.28 -1.95
C ASP A 159 16.19 12.02 -3.00
N TRP A 160 14.94 11.81 -2.58
CA TRP A 160 13.81 11.32 -3.39
C TRP A 160 12.79 12.39 -3.81
N GLY A 161 13.16 13.66 -3.75
CA GLY A 161 12.18 14.73 -3.91
C GLY A 161 12.08 15.24 -5.34
N GLY A 162 11.29 14.60 -6.21
CA GLY A 162 10.93 15.08 -7.56
C GLY A 162 9.42 15.03 -7.82
N TYR A 163 8.97 15.42 -9.02
CA TYR A 163 7.56 15.31 -9.41
C TYR A 163 7.14 13.89 -9.82
N LEU A 164 8.10 12.99 -10.04
CA LEU A 164 7.82 11.62 -10.47
C LEU A 164 7.88 10.63 -9.31
N ALA A 165 8.43 11.01 -8.17
CA ALA A 165 8.58 10.17 -7.01
C ALA A 165 7.33 9.32 -6.77
N ARG A 166 7.50 8.01 -6.85
CA ARG A 166 6.51 6.95 -6.63
C ARG A 166 5.37 6.90 -7.63
N LYS A 167 5.50 7.56 -8.79
CA LYS A 167 4.49 7.52 -9.85
C LYS A 167 4.67 6.32 -10.76
N ASN A 168 3.56 5.65 -11.02
CA ASN A 168 3.49 4.65 -12.08
C ASN A 168 3.76 5.29 -13.44
N MET A 169 4.87 4.90 -14.04
CA MET A 169 5.29 5.31 -15.37
C MET A 169 4.66 4.37 -16.39
N SER A 170 3.95 4.94 -17.38
CA SER A 170 3.47 4.18 -18.54
C SER A 170 4.63 3.82 -19.45
N ILE A 171 4.71 2.57 -19.90
CA ILE A 171 5.79 2.07 -20.74
C ILE A 171 5.27 1.76 -22.15
N GLY A 172 6.00 2.18 -23.18
CA GLY A 172 5.62 1.95 -24.58
C GLY A 172 6.65 2.44 -25.59
N TYR A 173 6.25 2.56 -26.86
CA TYR A 173 7.11 3.10 -27.93
C TYR A 173 6.80 4.56 -28.29
N THR A 174 5.64 5.05 -27.85
CA THR A 174 5.22 6.45 -27.94
C THR A 174 4.64 6.89 -26.60
N ASN A 175 4.48 8.20 -26.41
CA ASN A 175 3.84 8.79 -25.24
C ASN A 175 2.30 8.65 -25.21
N TYR A 176 1.73 7.83 -26.09
CA TYR A 176 0.30 7.50 -26.15
C TYR A 176 0.04 5.98 -26.19
N SER A 177 1.07 5.16 -26.33
CA SER A 177 0.96 3.70 -26.31
C SER A 177 1.33 3.17 -24.93
N VAL A 178 0.40 2.48 -24.26
CA VAL A 178 0.68 1.79 -23.00
C VAL A 178 0.77 0.30 -23.27
N LEU A 179 1.95 -0.27 -23.08
CA LEU A 179 2.21 -1.72 -23.10
C LEU A 179 2.32 -2.29 -21.69
N ASP A 180 2.84 -1.48 -20.77
CA ASP A 180 3.07 -1.84 -19.38
C ASP A 180 3.01 -0.57 -18.51
N SER A 181 2.97 -0.72 -17.20
CA SER A 181 3.02 0.37 -16.23
C SER A 181 3.84 -0.08 -15.02
N THR A 182 4.79 0.74 -14.57
CA THR A 182 5.63 0.35 -13.44
C THR A 182 6.07 1.54 -12.58
N PRO A 183 6.18 1.36 -11.25
CA PRO A 183 6.77 2.36 -10.37
C PRO A 183 8.29 2.25 -10.32
N LEU A 184 8.90 1.17 -10.83
CA LEU A 184 10.34 0.84 -10.68
C LEU A 184 11.30 1.93 -11.17
N LEU A 185 10.83 2.86 -11.99
CA LEU A 185 11.64 3.99 -12.46
C LEU A 185 11.59 5.18 -11.49
N THR A 186 10.75 5.17 -10.48
CA THR A 186 10.48 6.30 -9.58
C THR A 186 10.36 5.85 -8.13
N ASP A 187 10.66 4.58 -7.88
CA ASP A 187 10.50 3.93 -6.59
C ASP A 187 11.72 4.16 -5.69
N GLY A 188 12.69 4.96 -6.16
CA GLY A 188 13.95 5.30 -5.51
C GLY A 188 14.87 4.12 -5.20
N ASP A 189 14.53 2.89 -5.62
CA ASP A 189 15.38 1.71 -5.54
C ASP A 189 16.30 1.64 -6.75
N LYS A 190 17.44 2.31 -6.61
CA LYS A 190 18.53 2.34 -7.61
C LYS A 190 19.19 0.98 -7.88
N LYS A 191 18.68 -0.13 -7.35
CA LYS A 191 19.22 -1.49 -7.57
C LYS A 191 18.39 -2.31 -8.54
N GLN A 192 17.08 -2.11 -8.59
CA GLN A 192 16.19 -2.88 -9.44
C GLN A 192 15.88 -2.11 -10.73
N PRO A 193 16.35 -2.57 -11.89
CA PRO A 193 16.04 -1.89 -13.13
C PRO A 193 14.75 -2.41 -13.77
N TYR A 194 14.11 -1.54 -14.53
CA TYR A 194 13.24 -1.96 -15.63
C TYR A 194 14.04 -1.96 -16.94
N GLN A 195 13.91 -3.02 -17.75
CA GLN A 195 14.65 -3.16 -19.00
C GLN A 195 13.85 -2.56 -20.17
N PHE A 196 14.35 -1.48 -20.76
CA PHE A 196 13.82 -0.94 -22.00
C PHE A 196 14.36 -1.71 -23.20
N ALA A 197 13.43 -2.17 -24.05
CA ALA A 197 13.74 -2.64 -25.39
C ALA A 197 14.30 -1.48 -26.26
N PRO A 198 14.89 -1.78 -27.43
CA PRO A 198 15.27 -0.74 -28.39
C PRO A 198 14.10 0.20 -28.70
N TYR A 199 14.35 1.51 -28.69
CA TYR A 199 13.34 2.55 -28.98
C TYR A 199 12.14 2.60 -28.02
N MET A 200 12.23 1.98 -26.85
CA MET A 200 11.19 2.04 -25.83
C MET A 200 11.33 3.31 -24.97
N MET A 201 10.21 3.79 -24.42
CA MET A 201 10.16 4.86 -23.43
C MET A 201 9.25 4.50 -22.26
N GLY A 202 9.54 5.10 -21.12
CA GLY A 202 8.62 5.27 -20.02
C GLY A 202 8.20 6.73 -19.94
N TYR A 203 6.93 7.01 -19.67
CA TYR A 203 6.42 8.37 -19.57
C TYR A 203 5.39 8.54 -18.45
N TYR A 204 5.25 9.77 -17.98
CA TYR A 204 4.23 10.19 -17.03
C TYR A 204 3.58 11.48 -17.50
N THR A 205 2.24 11.51 -17.45
CA THR A 205 1.43 12.69 -17.78
C THR A 205 0.88 13.30 -16.51
N PHE A 206 1.22 14.56 -16.26
CA PHE A 206 0.75 15.31 -15.09
C PHE A 206 -0.73 15.68 -15.24
N VAL A 207 -1.45 15.67 -14.12
CA VAL A 207 -2.85 16.16 -14.03
C VAL A 207 -2.96 17.66 -14.36
N SER A 208 -1.89 18.42 -14.21
CA SER A 208 -1.80 19.82 -14.64
C SER A 208 -0.37 20.14 -15.08
N PRO A 209 -0.17 21.00 -16.10
CA PRO A 209 1.16 21.31 -16.59
C PRO A 209 2.08 21.89 -15.50
N VAL A 210 3.32 21.41 -15.45
CA VAL A 210 4.32 21.80 -14.44
C VAL A 210 5.50 22.54 -15.06
N THR A 211 6.31 23.19 -14.23
CA THR A 211 7.60 23.76 -14.64
C THR A 211 8.74 22.85 -14.20
N ILE A 212 9.58 22.39 -15.13
CA ILE A 212 10.73 21.51 -14.85
C ILE A 212 12.03 22.26 -15.12
N ASN A 213 12.97 22.26 -14.18
CA ASN A 213 14.30 22.88 -14.34
C ASN A 213 15.47 21.92 -14.12
N ALA A 214 15.21 20.70 -13.65
CA ALA A 214 16.25 19.69 -13.50
C ALA A 214 15.66 18.28 -13.59
N PHE A 215 16.51 17.30 -13.77
CA PHE A 215 16.15 15.88 -13.71
C PHE A 215 17.30 15.03 -13.19
N GLN A 216 17.02 13.78 -12.88
CA GLN A 216 17.98 12.79 -12.42
C GLN A 216 17.59 11.46 -13.04
N VAL A 217 18.55 10.76 -13.65
CA VAL A 217 18.32 9.43 -14.22
C VAL A 217 19.49 8.53 -13.86
N LYS A 218 19.19 7.30 -13.45
CA LYS A 218 20.16 6.21 -13.36
C LYS A 218 19.82 5.17 -14.42
N SER A 219 20.75 4.93 -15.34
CA SER A 219 20.59 3.94 -16.40
C SER A 219 21.92 3.24 -16.71
N SER A 220 21.84 2.07 -17.35
CA SER A 220 23.03 1.30 -17.75
C SER A 220 23.78 1.88 -18.95
N ALA A 221 23.11 2.73 -19.74
CA ALA A 221 23.65 3.42 -20.90
C ALA A 221 22.95 4.77 -21.10
N ASP A 222 23.44 5.57 -22.04
CA ASP A 222 22.88 6.84 -22.45
C ASP A 222 21.37 6.77 -22.72
N ILE A 223 20.67 7.79 -22.25
CA ILE A 223 19.22 7.86 -22.29
C ILE A 223 18.76 9.30 -22.55
N TYR A 224 17.60 9.44 -23.19
CA TYR A 224 17.02 10.73 -23.51
C TYR A 224 15.89 11.06 -22.56
N VAL A 225 15.80 12.32 -22.14
CA VAL A 225 14.62 12.83 -21.44
C VAL A 225 13.90 13.82 -22.35
N LYS A 226 12.63 13.53 -22.64
CA LYS A 226 11.75 14.29 -23.54
C LYS A 226 10.64 14.97 -22.75
N TYR A 227 10.24 16.17 -23.18
CA TYR A 227 9.17 16.95 -22.56
C TYR A 227 8.12 17.31 -23.61
N TYR A 228 6.85 17.18 -23.26
CA TYR A 228 5.73 17.47 -24.14
C TYR A 228 4.77 18.48 -23.51
N ASP A 229 4.22 19.35 -24.34
CA ASP A 229 3.17 20.30 -23.94
C ASP A 229 1.80 19.61 -23.85
N ALA A 230 0.77 20.37 -23.44
CA ALA A 230 -0.60 19.86 -23.33
C ALA A 230 -1.23 19.45 -24.68
N ALA A 231 -0.69 19.94 -25.80
CA ALA A 231 -1.12 19.56 -27.14
C ALA A 231 -0.37 18.32 -27.67
N GLY A 232 0.58 17.77 -26.90
CA GLY A 232 1.37 16.62 -27.29
C GLY A 232 2.62 16.92 -28.12
N ASN A 233 2.93 18.20 -28.34
CA ASN A 233 4.10 18.58 -29.11
C ASN A 233 5.36 18.45 -28.25
N ALA A 234 6.43 17.95 -28.84
CA ALA A 234 7.73 17.92 -28.18
C ALA A 234 8.21 19.37 -27.96
N MET A 235 8.37 19.76 -26.70
CA MET A 235 8.81 21.11 -26.33
C MET A 235 10.32 21.28 -26.50
N ALA A 236 11.06 20.25 -26.12
CA ALA A 236 12.51 20.17 -26.22
C ALA A 236 12.96 18.75 -25.83
N ASP A 237 14.08 18.32 -26.40
CA ASP A 237 14.80 17.14 -25.93
C ASP A 237 15.99 17.58 -25.07
N SER A 238 16.20 16.93 -23.92
CA SER A 238 17.53 16.93 -23.30
C SER A 238 18.35 15.88 -24.03
N SER A 239 19.37 16.33 -24.77
CA SER A 239 20.32 15.47 -25.47
C SER A 239 20.98 14.46 -24.51
N SER A 240 21.04 13.20 -24.95
CA SER A 240 21.81 12.06 -24.38
C SER A 240 22.58 12.40 -23.11
N ILE A 241 21.95 12.20 -21.96
CA ILE A 241 22.69 12.19 -20.70
C ILE A 241 23.24 10.79 -20.58
N GLY A 242 24.55 10.68 -20.69
CA GLY A 242 25.25 9.44 -20.42
C GLY A 242 24.86 8.98 -19.03
N GLY A 243 24.14 7.85 -19.00
CA GLY A 243 23.41 7.36 -17.84
C GLY A 243 24.25 7.57 -16.60
N ASP A 244 23.79 8.42 -15.68
CA ASP A 244 24.50 8.59 -14.42
C ASP A 244 24.36 7.27 -13.66
N ILE A 245 25.28 6.34 -13.93
CA ILE A 245 25.32 4.99 -13.34
C ILE A 245 25.44 5.10 -11.82
N SER A 246 25.98 6.21 -11.29
CA SER A 246 25.98 6.48 -9.86
C SER A 246 24.57 6.77 -9.34
N GLY A 247 23.72 7.39 -10.16
CA GLY A 247 22.34 7.77 -9.84
C GLY A 247 22.27 8.85 -8.76
N THR A 248 23.29 9.69 -8.64
CA THR A 248 23.41 10.68 -7.54
C THR A 248 23.41 12.13 -8.02
N SER A 249 23.66 12.37 -9.31
CA SER A 249 23.81 13.72 -9.84
C SER A 249 22.52 14.23 -10.47
N ARG A 250 21.96 15.30 -9.88
CA ARG A 250 20.88 16.07 -10.48
C ARG A 250 21.43 16.93 -11.63
N GLN A 251 20.85 16.78 -12.81
CA GLN A 251 21.19 17.51 -14.02
C GLN A 251 20.29 18.74 -14.15
N VAL A 252 20.86 19.94 -14.04
CA VAL A 252 20.12 21.20 -14.16
C VAL A 252 20.02 21.59 -15.63
N LEU A 253 18.80 21.89 -16.09
CA LEU A 253 18.53 22.37 -17.43
C LEU A 253 19.03 23.81 -17.57
N GLY A 254 19.72 24.12 -18.68
CA GLY A 254 20.18 25.49 -18.96
C GLY A 254 19.04 26.54 -19.05
N ARG A 255 17.78 26.09 -19.20
CA ARG A 255 16.55 26.88 -19.08
C ARG A 255 15.44 26.01 -18.51
N ALA A 256 14.61 26.54 -17.62
CA ALA A 256 13.40 25.86 -17.17
C ALA A 256 12.41 25.64 -18.34
N ARG A 257 11.69 24.53 -18.30
CA ARG A 257 10.61 24.16 -19.23
C ARG A 257 9.29 24.46 -18.54
N ASN A 258 8.58 25.48 -19.00
CA ASN A 258 7.29 25.89 -18.44
C ASN A 258 6.15 25.23 -19.21
N GLY A 259 5.17 24.66 -18.52
CA GLY A 259 3.98 24.07 -19.15
C GLY A 259 4.18 22.65 -19.67
N VAL A 260 5.05 21.87 -19.02
CA VAL A 260 5.25 20.45 -19.34
C VAL A 260 4.03 19.66 -18.86
N SER A 261 3.34 19.00 -19.80
CA SER A 261 2.20 18.12 -19.49
C SER A 261 2.60 16.66 -19.41
N THR A 262 3.60 16.23 -20.19
CA THR A 262 4.12 14.86 -20.17
C THR A 262 5.64 14.89 -20.19
N VAL A 263 6.26 14.01 -19.41
CA VAL A 263 7.69 13.76 -19.46
C VAL A 263 7.97 12.30 -19.78
N ALA A 264 9.00 12.02 -20.58
CA ALA A 264 9.40 10.67 -20.93
C ALA A 264 10.91 10.46 -20.80
N VAL A 265 11.30 9.28 -20.34
CA VAL A 265 12.66 8.75 -20.46
C VAL A 265 12.66 7.75 -21.62
N TYR A 266 13.57 7.90 -22.58
CA TYR A 266 13.52 7.26 -23.89
C TYR A 266 14.86 6.63 -24.30
N ASN A 267 14.82 5.34 -24.61
CA ASN A 267 15.94 4.59 -25.17
C ASN A 267 16.05 4.81 -26.68
N ASN A 268 16.82 5.82 -27.10
CA ASN A 268 17.09 6.08 -28.52
C ASN A 268 18.23 5.20 -29.08
N SER A 269 18.28 3.94 -28.71
CA SER A 269 19.31 2.99 -29.14
C SER A 269 18.68 1.75 -29.75
N SER A 270 19.44 1.11 -30.63
CA SER A 270 19.15 -0.24 -31.14
C SER A 270 19.47 -1.34 -30.12
N SER A 271 20.08 -0.99 -28.98
CA SER A 271 20.39 -1.90 -27.88
C SER A 271 19.44 -1.70 -26.69
N PRO A 272 19.16 -2.74 -25.89
CA PRO A 272 18.38 -2.59 -24.67
C PRO A 272 19.11 -1.73 -23.63
N ASN A 273 18.35 -1.03 -22.77
CA ASN A 273 18.89 -0.19 -21.70
C ASN A 273 18.13 -0.45 -20.39
N SER A 274 18.85 -0.68 -19.30
CA SER A 274 18.28 -0.85 -17.97
C SER A 274 18.12 0.51 -17.30
N ILE A 275 16.90 0.86 -16.89
CA ILE A 275 16.58 2.11 -16.18
C ILE A 275 16.29 1.77 -14.73
N TYR A 276 17.06 2.35 -13.83
CA TYR A 276 17.00 2.10 -12.38
C TYR A 276 16.30 3.22 -11.61
N GLU A 277 16.26 4.43 -12.17
CA GLU A 277 15.64 5.60 -11.53
C GLU A 277 15.49 6.74 -12.54
N PHE A 278 14.43 7.52 -12.42
CA PHE A 278 14.11 8.71 -13.19
C PHE A 278 13.23 9.67 -12.37
N GLU A 279 13.78 10.86 -12.10
CA GLU A 279 13.08 11.95 -11.42
C GLU A 279 13.19 13.26 -12.20
N VAL A 280 12.17 14.10 -12.09
CA VAL A 280 12.21 15.50 -12.56
C VAL A 280 11.90 16.47 -11.44
N PHE A 281 12.43 17.67 -11.53
CA PHE A 281 12.37 18.67 -10.47
C PHE A 281 11.95 20.00 -11.06
N GLY A 282 11.07 20.70 -10.37
CA GLY A 282 10.77 22.09 -10.65
C GLY A 282 11.73 23.06 -9.95
N PRO A 283 11.68 24.35 -10.30
CA PRO A 283 12.39 25.38 -9.57
C PRO A 283 11.95 25.33 -8.10
N SER A 284 12.87 24.96 -7.23
CA SER A 284 12.66 25.11 -5.80
C SER A 284 12.36 26.59 -5.53
N PRO A 285 11.36 26.93 -4.71
CA PRO A 285 11.04 28.33 -4.40
C PRO A 285 12.23 29.13 -3.82
N VAL A 286 13.32 28.49 -3.41
CA VAL A 286 14.48 29.16 -2.82
C VAL A 286 15.79 28.47 -3.21
N GLY A 287 16.78 29.24 -3.67
CA GLY A 287 18.11 28.78 -4.10
C GLY A 287 19.01 28.27 -2.97
N GLY A 288 18.60 27.23 -2.25
CA GLY A 288 19.42 26.53 -1.27
C GLY A 288 19.80 25.13 -1.75
N VAL A 289 21.08 24.79 -1.70
CA VAL A 289 21.55 23.41 -1.82
C VAL A 289 20.95 22.61 -0.65
N GLN A 290 19.97 21.74 -0.95
CA GLN A 290 19.42 20.77 0.00
C GLN A 290 20.39 19.60 0.11
N THR A 291 20.94 19.37 1.31
CA THR A 291 21.63 18.12 1.66
C THR A 291 20.89 17.51 2.85
N CYS A 292 20.46 16.26 2.72
CA CYS A 292 19.82 15.55 3.82
C CYS A 292 20.82 14.64 4.52
N THR A 293 20.96 14.78 5.84
CA THR A 293 21.58 13.76 6.67
C THR A 293 20.50 12.82 7.15
N GLN A 294 20.66 11.53 6.86
CA GLN A 294 19.87 10.43 7.44
C GLN A 294 19.79 10.62 8.96
N VAL A 295 18.60 10.93 9.48
CA VAL A 295 18.35 10.90 10.91
C VAL A 295 18.43 9.45 11.35
N THR A 296 19.53 9.10 12.01
CA THR A 296 19.63 7.86 12.78
C THR A 296 18.43 7.82 13.72
N PRO A 297 17.56 6.79 13.66
CA PRO A 297 16.40 6.73 14.53
C PRO A 297 16.88 6.87 15.98
N VAL A 298 16.23 7.77 16.73
CA VAL A 298 16.42 7.84 18.17
C VAL A 298 16.13 6.43 18.70
N PRO A 299 17.05 5.78 19.43
CA PRO A 299 16.79 4.46 19.96
C PRO A 299 15.49 4.51 20.74
N THR A 300 14.50 3.77 20.24
CA THR A 300 13.22 3.59 20.90
C THR A 300 13.52 3.10 22.30
N ALA A 301 13.02 3.80 23.33
CA ALA A 301 13.22 3.36 24.71
C ALA A 301 12.82 1.89 24.79
N THR A 302 13.77 1.04 25.20
CA THR A 302 13.52 -0.39 25.43
C THR A 302 12.26 -0.49 26.29
N PRO A 303 11.21 -1.20 25.85
CA PRO A 303 10.00 -1.31 26.65
C PRO A 303 10.40 -1.81 28.03
N VAL A 304 10.00 -1.07 29.06
CA VAL A 304 10.19 -1.51 30.44
C VAL A 304 9.52 -2.87 30.56
N PRO A 305 10.22 -3.94 31.00
CA PRO A 305 9.60 -5.24 31.14
C PRO A 305 8.36 -5.07 32.03
N THR A 306 7.20 -5.36 31.45
CA THR A 306 5.94 -5.42 32.18
C THR A 306 6.10 -6.46 33.28
N ALA A 307 5.73 -6.09 34.50
CA ALA A 307 5.81 -6.98 35.65
C ALA A 307 5.18 -8.33 35.29
N THR A 308 5.96 -9.40 35.39
CA THR A 308 5.49 -10.76 35.18
C THR A 308 4.23 -10.95 36.01
N PRO A 309 3.08 -11.34 35.41
CA PRO A 309 1.87 -11.57 36.18
C PRO A 309 2.18 -12.56 37.29
N ILE A 310 1.85 -12.18 38.53
CA ILE A 310 1.97 -13.09 39.67
C ILE A 310 1.11 -14.31 39.35
N PRO A 311 1.66 -15.53 39.39
CA PRO A 311 0.86 -16.73 39.16
C PRO A 311 -0.32 -16.72 40.12
N THR A 312 -1.52 -16.64 39.56
CA THR A 312 -2.75 -16.80 40.32
C THR A 312 -2.75 -18.19 40.93
N ALA A 313 -3.10 -18.25 42.22
CA ALA A 313 -3.16 -19.51 42.95
C ALA A 313 -4.00 -20.52 42.16
N THR A 314 -3.40 -21.67 41.87
CA THR A 314 -4.08 -22.79 41.23
C THR A 314 -5.34 -23.10 42.04
N PRO A 315 -6.54 -23.08 41.43
CA PRO A 315 -7.76 -23.43 42.13
C PRO A 315 -7.59 -24.80 42.78
N ALA A 316 -7.92 -24.91 44.07
CA ALA A 316 -7.91 -26.20 44.75
C ALA A 316 -8.80 -27.19 43.97
N PRO A 317 -8.38 -28.46 43.82
CA PRO A 317 -9.16 -29.45 43.10
C PRO A 317 -10.56 -29.52 43.72
N THR A 318 -11.56 -29.22 42.90
CA THR A 318 -12.96 -29.38 43.28
C THR A 318 -13.21 -30.86 43.53
N ALA A 319 -13.71 -31.18 44.72
CA ALA A 319 -14.05 -32.54 45.12
C ALA A 319 -14.97 -33.15 44.06
N THR A 320 -14.53 -34.25 43.46
CA THR A 320 -15.31 -34.99 42.47
C THR A 320 -16.59 -35.47 43.16
N PRO A 321 -17.78 -35.13 42.65
CA PRO A 321 -19.03 -35.57 43.27
C PRO A 321 -19.09 -37.09 43.25
N THR A 322 -19.29 -37.69 44.42
CA THR A 322 -19.50 -39.12 44.59
C THR A 322 -20.71 -39.52 43.75
N PRO A 323 -20.61 -40.54 42.87
CA PRO A 323 -21.74 -40.96 42.06
C PRO A 323 -22.90 -41.40 42.96
N LEU A 324 -24.06 -40.77 42.75
CA LEU A 324 -25.32 -41.13 43.40
C LEU A 324 -25.69 -42.57 42.98
N PRO A 325 -26.11 -43.45 43.90
CA PRO A 325 -26.52 -44.81 43.54
C PRO A 325 -27.64 -44.75 42.49
N THR A 326 -27.38 -45.40 41.36
CA THR A 326 -28.35 -45.60 40.29
C THR A 326 -29.54 -46.37 40.82
N VAL A 327 -30.72 -45.75 40.76
CA VAL A 327 -32.00 -46.37 41.12
C VAL A 327 -32.28 -47.50 40.14
N THR A 328 -32.40 -48.72 40.65
CA THR A 328 -32.76 -49.91 39.87
C THR A 328 -34.15 -49.70 39.26
N PRO A 329 -34.35 -49.88 37.94
CA PRO A 329 -35.66 -49.70 37.33
C PRO A 329 -36.67 -50.70 37.90
N THR A 330 -37.81 -50.19 38.34
CA THR A 330 -38.98 -50.97 38.76
C THR A 330 -39.50 -51.76 37.56
N PRO A 331 -39.80 -53.06 37.69
CA PRO A 331 -40.28 -53.88 36.56
C PRO A 331 -41.60 -53.32 35.99
N THR A 332 -41.62 -53.14 34.67
CA THR A 332 -42.77 -52.70 33.90
C THR A 332 -43.88 -53.74 33.97
N GLU A 333 -45.09 -53.31 34.35
CA GLU A 333 -46.26 -54.19 34.38
C GLU A 333 -46.59 -54.75 32.98
N ILE A 334 -46.93 -56.04 32.95
CA ILE A 334 -47.28 -56.79 31.74
C ILE A 334 -48.63 -56.26 31.22
N PRO A 335 -48.78 -55.96 29.92
CA PRO A 335 -50.03 -55.46 29.39
C PRO A 335 -51.15 -56.50 29.56
N MET A 336 -52.25 -56.05 30.16
CA MET A 336 -53.48 -56.81 30.34
C MET A 336 -54.09 -57.17 28.97
N ALA A 337 -54.43 -58.44 28.77
CA ALA A 337 -55.00 -58.93 27.52
C ALA A 337 -56.31 -58.19 27.18
N THR A 338 -56.37 -57.64 25.97
CA THR A 338 -57.55 -56.97 25.42
C THR A 338 -58.72 -57.96 25.31
N PRO A 339 -59.92 -57.65 25.82
CA PRO A 339 -61.06 -58.56 25.72
C PRO A 339 -61.51 -58.71 24.26
N THR A 340 -61.81 -59.95 23.87
CA THR A 340 -62.30 -60.35 22.55
C THR A 340 -63.64 -59.67 22.25
N PRO A 341 -63.84 -59.07 21.06
CA PRO A 341 -65.09 -58.42 20.70
C PRO A 341 -66.24 -59.45 20.60
N VAL A 342 -67.39 -59.09 21.16
CA VAL A 342 -68.66 -59.85 21.08
C VAL A 342 -69.20 -59.76 19.64
N PRO A 343 -69.65 -60.88 19.02
CA PRO A 343 -70.21 -60.83 17.67
C PRO A 343 -71.54 -60.07 17.63
N THR A 344 -71.60 -59.09 16.75
CA THR A 344 -72.78 -58.28 16.45
C THR A 344 -73.85 -59.11 15.74
N VAL A 345 -75.04 -59.23 16.32
CA VAL A 345 -76.21 -59.83 15.66
C VAL A 345 -76.73 -58.91 14.55
N THR A 346 -76.83 -59.45 13.33
CA THR A 346 -77.38 -58.76 12.16
C THR A 346 -78.92 -58.78 12.21
N PRO A 347 -79.62 -57.64 12.15
CA PRO A 347 -81.08 -57.64 12.08
C PRO A 347 -81.54 -58.02 10.66
N THR A 348 -82.33 -59.09 10.57
CA THR A 348 -83.07 -59.48 9.37
C THR A 348 -84.25 -58.55 9.11
N ARG A 349 -84.29 -57.95 7.92
CA ARG A 349 -85.40 -57.14 7.40
C ARG A 349 -86.42 -58.03 6.68
N LYS A 350 -87.70 -57.93 7.05
CA LYS A 350 -88.82 -57.87 6.10
C LYS A 350 -89.86 -56.90 6.60
#